data_AF-A0A4P5Y1A7-F1
#
_entry.id   AF-A0A4P5Y1A7-F1
#
_cell.length_a   1.000
_cell.length_b   1.000
_cell.length_c   1.000
_cell.angle_alpha   90.00
_cell.angle_beta   90.00
_cell.angle_gamma   90.00
#
_symmetry.space_group_name_H-M   'P 1'
#
loop_
_entity.id
_entity.type
_entity.pdbx_description
1 polymer ?
#
loop_
_entity_poly.entity_id
_entity_poly.type
_entity_poly.pdbx_seq_one_letter_code
_entity_poly.pdbx_strand_id
1 'polypeptide(L)'
;MTTAPLQSRKAAKFLFGFFIVLAVGTFTWGFFVVEKVRARAKETDGALRSVAWACLCYAQQKENHLWPDSEATLIAATSAWNCEKIDSPNSPWPATREAAMAGSTAPASLTLALGMAGAQFSSDPQACPHLTAMGNPSGLDTLEVVNGWLTEYAKAQFLKSHSAPN
;
A
#
# COMPACT_ATOMS: atom_id res chain seq x y z
N MET A 1 -24.57 -64.07 -21.67
CA MET A 1 -23.22 -63.51 -21.52
C MET A 1 -23.36 -62.11 -20.92
N THR A 2 -23.22 -61.98 -19.61
CA THR A 2 -23.32 -60.71 -18.87
C THR A 2 -21.91 -60.18 -18.61
N THR A 3 -21.34 -59.48 -19.59
CA THR A 3 -20.04 -58.82 -19.44
C THR A 3 -20.23 -57.39 -18.92
N ALA A 4 -20.44 -57.22 -17.60
CA ALA A 4 -20.17 -55.92 -16.94
C ALA A 4 -20.21 -56.06 -15.41
N PRO A 5 -19.05 -56.25 -14.75
CA PRO A 5 -18.77 -55.32 -13.64
C PRO A 5 -17.30 -54.88 -13.53
N LEU A 6 -16.37 -55.48 -14.30
CA LEU A 6 -14.93 -55.20 -14.20
C LEU A 6 -14.53 -53.88 -14.87
N GLN A 7 -15.17 -53.50 -15.98
CA GLN A 7 -14.93 -52.21 -16.64
C GLN A 7 -15.43 -51.02 -15.81
N SER A 8 -16.57 -51.13 -15.11
CA SER A 8 -17.09 -50.02 -14.30
C SER A 8 -16.21 -49.74 -13.07
N ARG A 9 -15.61 -50.77 -12.45
CA ARG A 9 -14.66 -50.59 -11.35
C ARG A 9 -13.35 -49.94 -11.80
N LYS A 10 -12.83 -50.30 -12.98
CA LYS A 10 -11.63 -49.64 -13.55
C LYS A 10 -11.94 -48.19 -13.95
N ALA A 11 -13.10 -47.94 -14.57
CA ALA A 11 -13.56 -46.59 -14.92
C ALA A 11 -13.81 -45.72 -13.68
N ALA A 12 -14.42 -46.26 -12.62
CA ALA A 12 -14.62 -45.56 -11.36
C ALA A 12 -13.28 -45.20 -10.68
N LYS A 13 -12.30 -46.12 -10.65
CA LYS A 13 -10.95 -45.84 -10.14
C LYS A 13 -10.25 -44.76 -10.96
N PHE A 14 -10.42 -44.76 -12.28
CA PHE A 14 -9.84 -43.75 -13.16
C PHE A 14 -10.46 -42.37 -12.93
N LEU A 15 -11.80 -42.30 -12.84
CA LEU A 15 -12.53 -41.06 -12.51
C LEU A 15 -12.13 -40.52 -11.13
N PHE A 16 -12.02 -41.39 -10.13
CA PHE A 16 -11.62 -40.99 -8.78
C PHE A 16 -10.18 -40.48 -8.76
N GLY A 17 -9.26 -41.16 -9.45
CA GLY A 17 -7.88 -40.70 -9.62
C GLY A 17 -7.79 -39.36 -10.34
N PHE A 18 -8.56 -39.19 -11.42
CA PHE A 18 -8.64 -37.92 -12.15
C PHE A 18 -9.17 -36.79 -11.26
N PHE A 19 -10.20 -37.06 -10.46
CA PHE A 19 -10.76 -36.08 -9.53
C PHE A 19 -9.78 -35.68 -8.43
N ILE A 20 -9.01 -36.64 -7.90
CA ILE A 20 -7.93 -36.36 -6.94
C ILE A 20 -6.85 -35.48 -7.58
N VAL A 21 -6.41 -35.79 -8.80
CA VAL A 21 -5.41 -34.98 -9.52
C VAL A 21 -5.92 -33.56 -9.76
N LEU A 22 -7.18 -33.40 -10.17
CA LEU A 22 -7.80 -32.08 -10.30
C LEU A 22 -7.86 -31.33 -8.95
N ALA A 23 -8.25 -32.02 -7.87
CA ALA A 23 -8.34 -31.41 -6.55
C ALA A 23 -6.97 -30.96 -6.01
N VAL A 24 -5.92 -31.76 -6.22
CA VAL A 24 -4.55 -31.38 -5.86
C VAL A 24 -4.07 -30.22 -6.73
N GLY A 25 -4.40 -30.24 -8.02
CA GLY A 25 -4.07 -29.16 -8.95
C GLY A 25 -4.71 -27.82 -8.56
N THR A 26 -6.00 -27.82 -8.24
CA THR A 26 -6.70 -26.60 -7.79
C THR A 26 -6.22 -26.13 -6.43
N PHE A 27 -5.92 -27.05 -5.51
CA PHE A 27 -5.40 -26.70 -4.17
C PHE A 27 -4.00 -26.07 -4.24
N THR A 28 -3.09 -26.68 -4.99
CA THR A 28 -1.72 -26.15 -5.18
C THR A 28 -1.72 -24.81 -5.92
N TRP A 29 -2.56 -24.68 -6.94
CA TRP A 29 -2.76 -23.40 -7.64
C TRP A 29 -3.33 -22.33 -6.71
N GLY A 30 -4.34 -22.67 -5.92
CA GLY A 30 -4.94 -21.76 -4.94
C GLY A 30 -3.91 -21.25 -3.93
N PHE A 31 -3.08 -22.14 -3.39
CA PHE A 31 -2.01 -21.76 -2.47
C PHE A 31 -1.01 -20.80 -3.10
N PHE A 32 -0.56 -21.09 -4.33
CA PHE A 32 0.39 -20.24 -5.06
C PHE A 32 -0.17 -18.84 -5.36
N VAL A 33 -1.45 -18.74 -5.72
CA VAL A 33 -2.13 -17.45 -5.92
C VAL A 33 -2.18 -16.67 -4.62
N VAL A 34 -2.53 -17.30 -3.49
CA VAL A 34 -2.58 -16.64 -2.19
C VAL A 34 -1.21 -16.11 -1.77
N GLU A 35 -0.14 -16.89 -1.95
CA GLU A 35 1.21 -16.43 -1.65
C GLU A 35 1.63 -15.24 -2.52
N LYS A 36 1.36 -15.29 -3.83
CA LYS A 36 1.66 -14.17 -4.74
C LYS A 36 0.86 -12.91 -4.42
N VAL A 37 -0.41 -13.05 -4.08
CA VAL A 37 -1.26 -11.92 -3.68
C VAL A 37 -0.76 -11.32 -2.37
N ARG A 38 -0.38 -12.14 -1.38
CA ARG A 38 0.23 -11.66 -0.12
C ARG A 38 1.56 -10.97 -0.34
N ALA A 39 2.43 -11.52 -1.18
CA ALA A 39 3.71 -10.89 -1.52
C ALA A 39 3.47 -9.53 -2.18
N ARG A 40 2.58 -9.47 -3.17
CA ARG A 40 2.21 -8.21 -3.84
C ARG A 40 1.57 -7.21 -2.88
N ALA A 41 0.73 -7.67 -1.96
CA ALA A 41 0.13 -6.82 -0.93
C ALA A 41 1.18 -6.16 -0.04
N LYS A 42 2.20 -6.90 0.38
CA LYS A 42 3.32 -6.36 1.17
C LYS A 42 4.12 -5.31 0.39
N GLU A 43 4.35 -5.52 -0.90
CA GLU A 43 5.03 -4.55 -1.76
C GLU A 43 4.20 -3.26 -1.93
N THR A 44 2.90 -3.38 -2.22
CA THR A 44 1.98 -2.23 -2.33
C THR A 44 1.91 -1.47 -1.01
N ASP A 45 1.89 -2.19 0.10
CA ASP A 45 1.86 -1.62 1.45
C ASP A 45 3.12 -0.82 1.79
N GLY A 46 4.28 -1.32 1.38
CA GLY A 46 5.54 -0.59 1.49
C GLY A 46 5.56 0.64 0.58
N ALA A 47 4.97 0.55 -0.61
CA ALA A 47 4.82 1.67 -1.53
C ALA A 47 3.91 2.77 -0.97
N LEU A 48 2.71 2.41 -0.50
CA LEU A 48 1.77 3.34 0.13
C LEU A 48 2.40 4.09 1.30
N ARG A 49 3.07 3.37 2.20
CA ARG A 49 3.78 3.97 3.36
C ARG A 49 4.92 4.89 2.92
N SER A 50 5.65 4.52 1.88
CA SER A 50 6.75 5.34 1.35
C SER A 50 6.26 6.63 0.71
N VAL A 51 5.17 6.57 -0.08
CA VAL A 51 4.57 7.75 -0.69
C VAL A 51 3.97 8.66 0.39
N ALA A 52 3.26 8.09 1.38
CA ALA A 52 2.72 8.85 2.50
C ALA A 52 3.82 9.57 3.29
N TRP A 53 4.92 8.87 3.58
CA TRP A 53 6.08 9.47 4.24
C TRP A 53 6.69 10.61 3.42
N ALA A 54 6.86 10.43 2.11
CA ALA A 54 7.36 11.48 1.23
C ALA A 54 6.45 12.71 1.24
N CYS A 55 5.12 12.53 1.19
CA CYS A 55 4.15 13.62 1.27
C CYS A 55 4.23 14.38 2.61
N LEU A 56 4.30 13.66 3.73
CA LEU A 56 4.45 14.26 5.06
C LEU A 56 5.75 15.05 5.17
N CYS A 57 6.84 14.49 4.67
CA CYS A 57 8.11 15.19 4.65
C CYS A 57 8.03 16.47 3.82
N TYR A 58 7.45 16.38 2.61
CA TYR A 58 7.28 17.54 1.75
C TYR A 58 6.53 18.66 2.47
N ALA A 59 5.42 18.30 3.10
CA ALA A 59 4.58 19.25 3.85
C ALA A 59 5.22 19.76 5.13
N GLN A 60 6.28 19.14 5.66
CA GLN A 60 7.03 19.72 6.77
C GLN A 60 8.13 20.67 6.30
N GLN A 61 8.81 20.33 5.20
CA GLN A 61 9.93 21.13 4.72
C GLN A 61 9.50 22.37 3.91
N LYS A 62 8.30 22.36 3.33
CA LYS A 62 7.75 23.54 2.67
C LYS A 62 7.30 24.61 3.67
N GLU A 63 7.62 25.85 3.36
CA GLU A 63 7.03 27.02 4.01
C GLU A 63 5.50 26.94 3.94
N ASN A 64 4.83 27.24 5.05
CA ASN A 64 3.36 27.16 5.25
C ASN A 64 2.73 25.77 5.23
N HIS A 65 3.53 24.71 5.35
CA HIS A 65 3.07 23.33 5.44
C HIS A 65 2.17 22.85 4.28
N LEU A 66 2.47 23.31 3.07
CA LEU A 66 1.71 23.01 1.86
C LEU A 66 1.94 21.60 1.34
N TRP A 67 0.91 21.01 0.74
CA TRP A 67 0.96 19.73 0.07
C TRP A 67 1.55 19.83 -1.34
N PRO A 68 2.13 18.73 -1.87
CA PRO A 68 2.59 18.68 -3.25
C PRO A 68 1.41 18.78 -4.23
N ASP A 69 1.62 19.48 -5.33
CA ASP A 69 0.66 19.67 -6.43
C ASP A 69 0.73 18.57 -7.49
N SER A 70 1.86 17.85 -7.56
CA SER A 70 2.07 16.76 -8.52
C SER A 70 3.07 15.72 -8.03
N GLU A 71 3.02 14.53 -8.65
CA GLU A 71 4.02 13.47 -8.47
C GLU A 71 5.44 13.94 -8.78
N ALA A 72 5.60 14.72 -9.85
CA ALA A 72 6.90 15.23 -10.27
C ALA A 72 7.51 16.16 -9.22
N THR A 73 6.70 17.04 -8.63
CA THR A 73 7.10 17.93 -7.54
C THR A 73 7.53 17.13 -6.32
N LEU A 74 6.75 16.10 -5.95
CA LEU A 74 7.05 15.24 -4.82
C LEU A 74 8.39 14.50 -5.02
N ILE A 75 8.60 13.92 -6.21
CA ILE A 75 9.86 13.20 -6.53
C ILE A 75 11.06 14.14 -6.50
N ALA A 76 10.95 15.31 -7.15
CA ALA A 76 12.03 16.28 -7.20
C ALA A 76 12.41 16.74 -5.78
N ALA A 77 11.42 17.11 -4.98
CA ALA A 77 11.63 17.59 -3.62
C ALA A 77 12.18 16.50 -2.69
N THR A 78 11.61 15.29 -2.73
CA THR A 78 12.07 14.18 -1.88
C THR A 78 13.48 13.71 -2.25
N SER A 79 13.90 13.82 -3.51
CA SER A 79 15.28 13.52 -3.90
C SER A 79 16.30 14.53 -3.37
N ALA A 80 15.88 15.78 -3.16
CA ALA A 80 16.70 16.82 -2.54
C ALA A 80 16.69 16.74 -1.00
N TRP A 81 15.63 16.19 -0.43
CA TRP A 81 15.35 16.22 1.00
C TRP A 81 15.50 14.85 1.64
N ASN A 82 16.64 14.62 2.30
CA ASN A 82 16.89 13.36 2.99
C ASN A 82 16.18 13.34 4.34
N CYS A 83 14.89 13.04 4.31
CA CYS A 83 13.97 13.24 5.41
C CYS A 83 13.82 11.98 6.26
N GLU A 84 14.69 11.86 7.26
CA GLU A 84 14.68 10.73 8.19
C GLU A 84 13.69 10.93 9.34
N LYS A 85 13.40 12.19 9.69
CA LYS A 85 12.58 12.55 10.84
C LYS A 85 11.62 13.70 10.51
N ILE A 86 10.38 13.58 10.99
CA ILE A 86 9.36 14.63 10.96
C ILE A 86 8.89 14.94 12.38
N ASP A 87 8.43 16.16 12.61
CA ASP A 87 7.93 16.59 13.92
C ASP A 87 6.55 15.98 14.14
N SER A 88 6.52 14.99 15.02
CA SER A 88 5.30 14.26 15.41
C SER A 88 5.22 14.04 16.94
N PRO A 89 5.26 15.09 17.78
CA PRO A 89 5.01 14.90 19.20
C PRO A 89 3.54 14.49 19.41
N ASN A 90 3.33 13.26 19.90
CA ASN A 90 2.01 12.66 20.23
C ASN A 90 0.97 12.66 19.09
N SER A 91 1.44 12.65 17.84
CA SER A 91 0.54 12.73 16.69
C SER A 91 0.28 11.33 16.09
N PRO A 92 -0.86 11.14 15.41
CA PRO A 92 -1.22 9.84 14.83
C PRO A 92 -0.37 9.44 13.62
N TRP A 93 0.46 10.34 13.07
CA TRP A 93 1.42 10.05 12.00
C TRP A 93 2.80 9.70 12.55
N PRO A 94 3.61 8.88 11.83
CA PRO A 94 4.92 8.46 12.31
C PRO A 94 5.92 9.62 12.46
N ALA A 95 6.85 9.51 13.41
CA ALA A 95 7.90 10.51 13.62
C ALA A 95 9.19 10.24 12.83
N THR A 96 9.44 8.99 12.45
CA THR A 96 10.62 8.58 11.69
C THR A 96 10.24 7.71 10.50
N ARG A 97 11.12 7.68 9.50
CA ARG A 97 10.92 6.87 8.31
C ARG A 97 10.79 5.38 8.67
N GLU A 98 11.60 4.90 9.60
CA GLU A 98 11.57 3.51 10.06
C GLU A 98 10.22 3.16 10.69
N ALA A 99 9.66 4.07 11.50
CA ALA A 99 8.34 3.92 12.08
C ALA A 99 7.24 3.93 11.01
N ALA A 100 7.36 4.78 9.99
CA ALA A 100 6.43 4.82 8.86
C ALA A 100 6.44 3.53 8.05
N MET A 101 7.61 2.91 7.86
CA MET A 101 7.74 1.68 7.10
C MET A 101 7.25 0.45 7.87
N ALA A 102 7.18 0.48 9.21
CA ALA A 102 6.67 -0.62 10.06
C ALA A 102 7.25 -2.02 9.71
N GLY A 103 8.53 -2.08 9.34
CA GLY A 103 9.20 -3.32 8.93
C GLY A 103 8.86 -3.82 7.52
N SER A 104 8.09 -3.07 6.73
CA SER A 104 7.90 -3.33 5.31
C SER A 104 9.13 -2.90 4.50
N THR A 105 9.45 -3.66 3.47
CA THR A 105 10.50 -3.31 2.52
C THR A 105 10.03 -2.13 1.68
N ALA A 106 10.68 -0.98 1.84
CA ALA A 106 10.44 0.15 0.97
C ALA A 106 10.75 -0.24 -0.48
N PRO A 107 9.93 0.19 -1.46
CA PRO A 107 10.30 0.08 -2.86
C PRO A 107 11.62 0.80 -3.15
N ALA A 108 12.34 0.31 -4.16
CA ALA A 108 13.68 0.79 -4.52
C ALA A 108 13.74 2.28 -4.87
N SER A 109 12.63 2.87 -5.33
CA SER A 109 12.52 4.30 -5.59
C SER A 109 11.10 4.81 -5.35
N LEU A 110 10.97 6.12 -5.08
CA LEU A 110 9.68 6.77 -4.93
C LEU A 110 8.86 6.75 -6.22
N THR A 111 9.51 6.80 -7.39
CA THR A 111 8.84 6.66 -8.70
C THR A 111 8.18 5.29 -8.83
N LEU A 112 8.88 4.23 -8.41
CA LEU A 112 8.31 2.88 -8.40
C LEU A 112 7.16 2.80 -7.38
N ALA A 113 7.34 3.43 -6.22
CA ALA A 113 6.30 3.52 -5.20
C ALA A 113 5.01 4.17 -5.74
N LEU A 114 5.11 5.30 -6.42
CA LEU A 114 3.98 6.01 -7.05
C LEU A 114 3.32 5.19 -8.17
N GLY A 115 4.13 4.45 -8.95
CA GLY A 115 3.59 3.54 -9.97
C GLY A 115 2.79 2.36 -9.37
N MET A 116 3.06 1.98 -8.13
CA MET A 116 2.32 0.93 -7.40
C MET A 116 1.18 1.46 -6.54
N ALA A 117 1.39 2.63 -5.94
CA ALA A 117 0.49 3.36 -5.08
C ALA A 117 0.12 4.68 -5.76
N GLY A 118 -1.06 4.74 -6.37
CA GLY A 118 -1.51 5.96 -7.03
C GLY A 118 -1.80 7.04 -6.00
N ALA A 119 -1.36 8.27 -6.28
CA ALA A 119 -1.61 9.42 -5.43
C ALA A 119 -2.43 10.46 -6.20
N GLN A 120 -3.54 10.90 -5.62
CA GLN A 120 -4.36 11.98 -6.15
C GLN A 120 -3.93 13.28 -5.48
N PHE A 121 -3.28 14.14 -6.26
CA PHE A 121 -2.91 15.49 -5.84
C PHE A 121 -3.97 16.48 -6.31
N SER A 122 -4.25 17.47 -5.48
CA SER A 122 -5.13 18.57 -5.81
C SER A 122 -4.32 19.74 -6.39
N SER A 123 -4.95 20.57 -7.21
CA SER A 123 -4.37 21.87 -7.58
C SER A 123 -4.40 22.88 -6.43
N ASP A 124 -5.18 22.60 -5.37
CA ASP A 124 -5.17 23.37 -4.13
C ASP A 124 -4.05 22.85 -3.20
N PRO A 125 -3.04 23.67 -2.87
CA PRO A 125 -1.91 23.24 -2.04
C PRO A 125 -2.26 23.06 -0.55
N GLN A 126 -3.46 23.46 -0.11
CA GLN A 126 -3.97 23.16 1.24
C GLN A 126 -4.73 21.83 1.30
N ALA A 127 -5.14 21.29 0.16
CA ALA A 127 -5.86 20.03 0.10
C ALA A 127 -4.89 18.85 0.22
N CYS A 128 -5.14 18.00 1.21
CA CYS A 128 -4.38 16.79 1.47
C CYS A 128 -4.44 15.82 0.27
N PRO A 129 -3.31 15.22 -0.15
CA PRO A 129 -3.33 14.20 -1.19
C PRO A 129 -4.02 12.92 -0.69
N HIS A 130 -4.65 12.18 -1.60
CA HIS A 130 -5.31 10.92 -1.29
C HIS A 130 -4.58 9.74 -1.98
N LEU A 131 -4.18 8.74 -1.19
CA LEU A 131 -3.46 7.57 -1.68
C LEU A 131 -4.43 6.43 -1.98
N THR A 132 -4.15 5.72 -3.07
CA THR A 132 -4.94 4.58 -3.57
C THR A 132 -4.01 3.44 -3.98
N ALA A 133 -4.49 2.20 -3.88
CA ALA A 133 -3.71 1.03 -4.29
C ALA A 133 -3.76 0.77 -5.82
N MET A 134 -4.44 1.60 -6.62
CA MET A 134 -4.56 1.43 -8.09
C MET A 134 -5.05 0.03 -8.54
N GLY A 135 -5.91 -0.59 -7.74
CA GLY A 135 -6.40 -1.96 -8.00
C GLY A 135 -5.42 -3.08 -7.61
N ASN A 136 -4.24 -2.75 -7.07
CA ASN A 136 -3.33 -3.73 -6.48
C ASN A 136 -3.87 -4.22 -5.13
N PRO A 137 -3.60 -5.49 -4.77
CA PRO A 137 -3.87 -5.94 -3.41
C PRO A 137 -3.02 -5.12 -2.43
N SER A 138 -3.60 -4.78 -1.30
CA SER A 138 -2.94 -4.13 -0.15
C SER A 138 -3.36 -4.86 1.13
N GLY A 139 -2.59 -4.70 2.19
CA GLY A 139 -2.95 -5.18 3.51
C GLY A 139 -4.22 -4.52 4.02
N LEU A 140 -4.95 -5.25 4.87
CA LEU A 140 -6.10 -4.70 5.57
C LEU A 140 -5.68 -3.41 6.30
N ASP A 141 -6.47 -2.37 6.11
CA ASP A 141 -6.35 -1.05 6.75
C ASP A 141 -5.12 -0.21 6.37
N THR A 142 -4.17 -0.70 5.56
CA THR A 142 -2.98 0.09 5.20
C THR A 142 -3.36 1.43 4.55
N LEU A 143 -4.35 1.44 3.65
CA LEU A 143 -4.86 2.66 3.01
C LEU A 143 -5.48 3.63 4.01
N GLU A 144 -6.26 3.12 4.96
CA GLU A 144 -6.91 3.93 5.99
C GLU A 144 -5.89 4.55 6.94
N VAL A 145 -4.88 3.77 7.32
CA VAL A 145 -3.77 4.22 8.17
C VAL A 145 -2.98 5.34 7.48
N VAL A 146 -2.53 5.13 6.24
CA VAL A 146 -1.70 6.14 5.54
C VAL A 146 -2.49 7.40 5.20
N ASN A 147 -3.75 7.27 4.76
CA ASN A 147 -4.60 8.43 4.50
C ASN A 147 -5.00 9.15 5.81
N GLY A 148 -5.16 8.40 6.89
CA GLY A 148 -5.37 8.93 8.24
C GLY A 148 -4.20 9.79 8.70
N TRP A 149 -2.95 9.35 8.45
CA TRP A 149 -1.76 10.16 8.75
C TRP A 149 -1.79 11.51 8.04
N LEU A 150 -2.05 11.50 6.73
CA LEU A 150 -2.07 12.72 5.92
C LEU A 150 -3.20 13.67 6.33
N THR A 151 -4.39 13.12 6.59
CA THR A 151 -5.58 13.89 7.01
C THR A 151 -5.38 14.52 8.38
N GLU A 152 -4.89 13.76 9.36
CA GLU A 152 -4.65 14.28 10.70
C GLU A 152 -3.49 15.29 10.72
N TYR A 153 -2.48 15.12 9.87
CA TYR A 153 -1.44 16.13 9.68
C TYR A 153 -2.04 17.43 9.14
N ALA A 154 -2.83 17.37 8.06
CA ALA A 154 -3.50 18.55 7.50
C ALA A 154 -4.36 19.27 8.55
N LYS A 155 -5.13 18.51 9.33
CA LYS A 155 -5.97 19.02 10.41
C LYS A 155 -5.14 19.69 11.51
N ALA A 156 -4.04 19.09 11.93
CA ALA A 156 -3.16 19.67 12.94
C ALA A 156 -2.53 20.98 12.47
N GLN A 157 -2.14 21.08 11.19
CA GLN A 157 -1.60 22.31 10.62
C GLN A 157 -2.66 23.41 10.48
N PHE A 158 -3.88 23.03 10.08
CA PHE A 158 -5.02 23.95 10.06
C PHE A 158 -5.33 24.50 11.46
N LEU A 159 -5.31 23.65 12.49
CA LEU A 159 -5.52 24.11 13.87
C LEU A 159 -4.40 25.04 14.34
N LYS A 160 -3.13 24.75 14.02
CA LYS A 160 -2.00 25.61 14.40
C LYS A 160 -2.09 27.00 13.76
N SER A 161 -2.45 27.09 12.48
CA SER A 161 -2.57 28.38 11.79
C SER A 161 -3.73 29.24 12.30
N HIS A 162 -4.77 28.61 12.90
CA HIS A 162 -5.96 29.30 13.42
C HIS A 162 -6.00 29.43 14.95
N SER A 163 -5.02 28.87 15.67
CA SER A 163 -4.94 28.93 17.15
C SER A 163 -3.86 29.88 17.68
N ALA A 164 -3.07 30.52 16.80
CA ALA A 164 -2.16 31.58 17.21
C ALA A 164 -2.96 32.83 17.65
N PRO A 165 -2.89 33.26 18.92
CA PRO A 165 -3.47 34.54 19.32
C PRO A 165 -2.64 35.68 18.72
N ASN A 166 -3.32 36.69 18.19
CA ASN A 166 -2.73 38.00 17.90
C ASN A 166 -2.16 38.64 19.17
#